data_AF-A0A526YH49-F1
#
_entry.id   AF-A0A526YH49-F1
#
_cell.length_a   1.000
_cell.length_b   1.000
_cell.length_c   1.000
_cell.angle_alpha   90.00
_cell.angle_beta   90.00
_cell.angle_gamma   90.00
#
_symmetry.space_group_name_H-M   'P 1'
#
loop_
_entity.id
_entity.type
_entity.pdbx_description
1 polymer ?
#
loop_
_entity_poly.entity_id
_entity_poly.type
_entity_poly.pdbx_seq_one_letter_code
_entity_poly.pdbx_strand_id
1 'polypeptide(L)'
;THDQVEAMTLADRIVVMNNRRIEQIGSPMEIYERPATKFVAGFVGAPAMNFVEATLDRSAENAAARFADGISVQTEIVSNQLSDGKHTFGIRSEDVRIVAAGQGNADGVVEVLERLGERTL
;
A
#
# COMPACT_ATOMS: atom_id res chain seq x y z
N THR A 1 11.37 -10.93 16.58
CA THR A 1 12.20 -11.29 15.43
C THR A 1 12.25 -10.11 14.47
N HIS A 2 13.32 -9.99 13.67
CA HIS A 2 13.38 -9.03 12.56
C HIS A 2 12.98 -9.69 11.23
N ASP A 3 12.77 -11.01 11.24
CA ASP A 3 12.32 -11.77 10.08
C ASP A 3 10.80 -11.67 9.95
N GLN A 4 10.36 -11.00 8.89
CA GLN A 4 8.93 -10.83 8.63
C GLN A 4 8.27 -12.13 8.21
N VAL A 5 8.98 -13.03 7.53
CA VAL A 5 8.41 -14.31 7.11
C VAL A 5 8.09 -15.15 8.34
N GLU A 6 9.00 -15.17 9.30
CA GLU A 6 8.78 -15.84 10.59
C GLU A 6 7.56 -15.24 11.33
N ALA A 7 7.49 -13.92 11.43
CA ALA A 7 6.39 -13.23 12.09
C ALA A 7 5.03 -13.48 11.40
N MET A 8 5.02 -13.50 10.07
CA MET A 8 3.80 -13.64 9.27
C MET A 8 3.27 -15.08 9.20
N THR A 9 4.14 -16.08 9.39
CA THR A 9 3.77 -17.50 9.23
C THR A 9 3.51 -18.23 10.54
N LEU A 10 4.14 -17.81 11.65
CA LEU A 10 4.09 -18.54 12.92
C LEU A 10 3.26 -17.85 14.00
N ALA A 11 3.01 -16.55 13.90
CA ALA A 11 2.37 -15.81 14.97
C ALA A 11 0.83 -15.82 14.85
N ASP A 12 0.13 -16.13 15.94
CA ASP A 12 -1.32 -15.88 16.04
C ASP A 12 -1.62 -14.37 16.08
N ARG A 13 -0.70 -13.60 16.68
CA ARG A 13 -0.76 -12.15 16.80
C ARG A 13 0.62 -11.54 16.68
N ILE A 14 0.72 -10.45 15.94
CA ILE A 14 1.91 -9.63 15.80
C ILE A 14 1.68 -8.32 16.57
N VAL A 15 2.72 -7.84 17.24
CA VAL A 15 2.75 -6.51 17.85
C VAL A 15 3.79 -5.70 17.08
N VAL A 16 3.34 -4.68 16.35
CA VAL A 16 4.23 -3.75 15.64
C VAL A 16 4.55 -2.59 16.56
N MET A 17 5.84 -2.33 16.75
CA MET A 17 6.34 -1.26 17.59
C MET A 17 7.20 -0.27 16.81
N ASN A 18 7.07 1.00 17.13
CA ASN A 18 7.86 2.10 16.57
C ASN A 18 8.23 3.07 17.69
N ASN A 19 9.50 3.46 17.79
CA ASN A 19 9.99 4.38 18.82
C ASN A 19 9.52 4.03 20.25
N ARG A 20 9.59 2.75 20.61
CA ARG A 20 9.15 2.19 21.90
C ARG A 20 7.65 2.33 22.19
N ARG A 21 6.82 2.63 21.18
CA ARG A 21 5.36 2.65 21.27
C ARG A 21 4.76 1.55 20.41
N ILE A 22 3.63 1.01 20.83
CA ILE A 22 2.86 0.07 20.02
C ILE A 22 2.11 0.88 18.96
N GLU A 23 2.33 0.53 17.70
CA GLU A 23 1.62 1.12 16.55
C GLU A 23 0.34 0.33 16.25
N GLN A 24 0.44 -1.01 16.25
CA GLN A 24 -0.69 -1.90 15.95
C GLN A 24 -0.48 -3.29 16.56
N ILE A 25 -1.59 -3.93 16.92
CA ILE A 25 -1.63 -5.34 17.30
C ILE A 25 -2.76 -6.00 16.52
N GLY A 26 -2.49 -7.14 15.91
CA GLY A 26 -3.47 -7.90 15.13
C GLY A 26 -2.90 -9.25 14.69
N SER A 27 -3.72 -10.06 14.04
CA SER A 27 -3.22 -11.23 13.30
C SER A 27 -2.31 -10.79 12.15
N PRO A 28 -1.43 -11.68 11.63
CA PRO A 28 -0.58 -11.36 10.48
C PRO A 28 -1.32 -10.71 9.31
N MET A 29 -2.46 -11.28 8.93
CA MET A 29 -3.26 -10.79 7.80
C MET A 29 -3.93 -9.45 8.11
N GLU A 30 -4.45 -9.24 9.33
CA GLU A 30 -5.02 -7.94 9.69
C GLU A 30 -4.00 -6.80 9.60
N ILE A 31 -2.76 -7.04 10.06
CA ILE A 31 -1.69 -6.03 9.99
C ILE A 31 -1.30 -5.74 8.54
N TYR A 32 -1.25 -6.79 7.71
CA TYR A 32 -0.87 -6.67 6.32
C TYR A 32 -1.94 -5.99 5.46
N GLU A 33 -3.21 -6.40 5.58
CA GLU A 33 -4.32 -5.91 4.77
C GLU A 33 -4.88 -4.57 5.27
N ARG A 34 -4.84 -4.33 6.58
CA ARG A 34 -5.42 -3.14 7.23
C ARG A 34 -4.42 -2.48 8.17
N PRO A 35 -3.31 -1.95 7.63
CA PRO A 35 -2.33 -1.24 8.45
C PRO A 35 -2.95 0.04 9.03
N ALA A 36 -2.83 0.22 10.35
CA ALA A 36 -3.42 1.34 11.08
C ALA A 36 -2.66 2.65 10.88
N THR A 37 -1.36 2.58 10.55
CA THR A 37 -0.51 3.75 10.33
C THR A 37 0.37 3.57 9.09
N LYS A 38 0.84 4.69 8.53
CA LYS A 38 1.80 4.68 7.41
C LYS A 38 3.07 3.91 7.75
N PHE A 39 3.51 3.97 9.00
CA PHE A 39 4.65 3.20 9.47
C PHE A 39 4.38 1.70 9.33
N VAL A 40 3.26 1.19 9.85
CA VAL A 40 2.92 -0.24 9.75
C VAL A 40 2.78 -0.66 8.28
N ALA A 41 2.12 0.16 7.47
CA ALA A 41 1.92 -0.10 6.04
C ALA A 41 3.25 -0.26 5.27
N GLY A 42 4.24 0.59 5.58
CA GLY A 42 5.57 0.54 4.96
C GLY A 42 6.52 -0.46 5.61
N PHE A 43 6.29 -0.79 6.89
CA PHE A 43 7.11 -1.73 7.62
C PHE A 43 6.74 -3.17 7.29
N VAL A 44 5.46 -3.51 7.11
CA VAL A 44 5.02 -4.90 6.90
C VAL A 44 4.80 -5.20 5.41
N GLY A 45 5.50 -6.22 4.93
CA GLY A 45 5.54 -6.64 3.53
C GLY A 45 6.93 -6.48 2.91
N ALA A 46 7.28 -7.40 2.01
CA ALA A 46 8.56 -7.37 1.30
C ALA A 46 8.37 -7.71 -0.19
N PRO A 47 8.46 -6.73 -1.10
CA PRO A 47 8.90 -5.34 -0.89
C PRO A 47 7.97 -4.47 -0.03
N ALA A 48 8.50 -3.35 0.48
CA ALA A 48 7.72 -2.38 1.25
C ALA A 48 6.60 -1.75 0.39
N MET A 49 5.54 -1.26 1.03
CA MET A 49 4.45 -0.56 0.34
C MET A 49 4.97 0.72 -0.35
N ASN A 50 4.52 0.95 -1.58
CA ASN A 50 4.78 2.17 -2.33
C ASN A 50 3.85 3.29 -1.84
N PHE A 51 4.37 4.50 -1.70
CA PHE A 51 3.60 5.67 -1.25
C PHE A 51 3.70 6.82 -2.22
N VAL A 52 2.56 7.43 -2.54
CA VAL A 52 2.45 8.60 -3.42
C VAL A 52 1.58 9.65 -2.75
N GLU A 53 1.97 10.92 -2.81
CA GLU A 53 1.09 12.00 -2.33
C GLU A 53 -0.13 12.13 -3.26
N ALA A 54 -1.31 12.24 -2.67
CA ALA A 54 -2.56 12.31 -3.42
C ALA A 54 -3.51 13.36 -2.88
N THR A 55 -4.24 13.97 -3.80
CA THR A 55 -5.49 14.68 -3.53
C THR A 55 -6.66 13.75 -3.80
N LEU A 56 -7.79 13.97 -3.13
CA LEU A 56 -8.97 13.14 -3.32
C LEU A 56 -9.96 13.80 -4.27
N ASP A 57 -10.38 13.07 -5.29
CA ASP A 57 -11.61 13.35 -6.02
C ASP A 57 -12.76 12.58 -5.36
N ARG A 58 -13.80 13.31 -4.97
CA ARG A 58 -14.98 12.80 -4.25
C ARG A 58 -16.27 13.02 -5.03
N SER A 59 -16.18 13.19 -6.35
CA SER A 59 -17.34 13.37 -7.24
C SER A 59 -18.24 12.13 -7.34
N ALA A 60 -17.71 10.95 -7.00
CA ALA A 60 -18.43 9.67 -6.99
C ALA A 60 -18.56 9.10 -5.57
N GLU A 61 -19.32 8.00 -5.44
CA GLU A 61 -19.50 7.26 -4.18
C GLU A 61 -18.16 6.82 -3.58
N ASN A 62 -17.26 6.30 -4.42
CA ASN A 62 -15.91 5.94 -4.03
C ASN A 62 -14.90 7.01 -4.44
N ALA A 63 -13.92 7.26 -3.59
CA ALA A 63 -12.90 8.26 -3.83
C ALA A 63 -11.93 7.80 -4.92
N ALA A 64 -11.44 8.74 -5.71
CA ALA A 64 -10.27 8.55 -6.56
C ALA A 64 -9.08 9.32 -5.99
N ALA A 65 -7.90 8.71 -6.03
CA ALA A 65 -6.65 9.34 -5.66
C ALA A 65 -6.02 10.00 -6.89
N ARG A 66 -5.82 11.31 -6.84
CA ARG A 66 -5.21 12.10 -7.92
C ARG A 66 -3.80 12.54 -7.54
N PHE A 67 -2.83 12.18 -8.37
CA PHE A 67 -1.42 12.47 -8.19
C PHE A 67 -1.01 13.76 -8.90
N ALA A 68 0.20 14.26 -8.59
CA ALA A 68 0.69 15.54 -9.11
C ALA A 68 0.97 15.54 -10.62
N ASP A 69 1.25 14.39 -11.20
CA ASP A 69 1.47 14.17 -12.64
C ASP A 69 0.17 14.05 -13.45
N GLY A 70 -0.98 14.12 -12.77
CA GLY A 70 -2.30 14.04 -13.40
C GLY A 70 -2.90 12.63 -13.44
N ILE A 71 -2.16 11.60 -13.03
CA ILE A 71 -2.69 10.24 -12.88
C ILE A 71 -3.82 10.23 -11.84
N SER A 72 -4.88 9.48 -12.13
CA SER A 72 -6.00 9.28 -11.23
C SER A 72 -6.30 7.79 -11.08
N VAL A 73 -6.27 7.29 -9.84
CA VAL A 73 -6.53 5.90 -9.51
C VAL A 73 -7.85 5.80 -8.75
N GLN A 74 -8.82 5.08 -9.32
CA GLN A 74 -10.08 4.80 -8.65
C GLN A 74 -9.84 3.84 -7.48
N THR A 75 -10.42 4.14 -6.31
CA THR A 75 -10.34 3.26 -5.14
C THR A 75 -11.72 2.65 -4.84
N GLU A 76 -11.74 1.66 -3.96
CA GLU A 76 -12.96 1.10 -3.37
C GLU A 76 -13.32 1.79 -2.04
N ILE A 77 -12.59 2.84 -1.65
CA ILE A 77 -12.82 3.54 -0.38
C ILE A 77 -13.97 4.53 -0.58
N VAL A 78 -15.02 4.40 0.24
CA VAL A 78 -16.17 5.30 0.20
C VAL A 78 -15.73 6.73 0.54
N SER A 79 -16.08 7.69 -0.32
CA SER A 79 -15.62 9.07 -0.27
C SER A 79 -15.87 9.76 1.07
N ASN A 80 -16.98 9.43 1.75
CA ASN A 80 -17.38 10.03 3.02
C ASN A 80 -16.62 9.48 4.24
N GLN A 81 -15.86 8.39 4.10
CA GLN A 81 -15.04 7.82 5.18
C GLN A 81 -13.68 8.52 5.31
N LEU A 82 -13.30 9.31 4.31
CA LEU A 82 -12.03 10.01 4.29
C LEU A 82 -12.20 11.40 4.90
N SER A 83 -11.35 11.73 5.88
CA SER A 83 -11.25 13.08 6.42
C SER A 83 -10.76 14.06 5.36
N ASP A 84 -11.03 15.36 5.49
CA ASP A 84 -10.39 16.36 4.63
C ASP A 84 -8.89 16.48 4.94
N GLY A 85 -8.11 16.94 3.95
CA GLY A 85 -6.70 17.27 4.11
C GLY A 85 -5.79 16.63 3.07
N LYS A 86 -4.51 16.52 3.43
CA LYS A 86 -3.50 15.83 2.59
C LYS A 86 -3.59 14.33 2.82
N HIS A 87 -3.56 13.56 1.74
CA HIS A 87 -3.57 12.11 1.78
C HIS A 87 -2.31 11.53 1.15
N THR A 88 -1.94 10.34 1.62
CA THR A 88 -0.93 9.50 0.98
C THR A 88 -1.65 8.27 0.46
N PHE A 89 -1.54 8.02 -0.84
CA PHE A 89 -1.96 6.78 -1.45
C PHE A 89 -0.89 5.71 -1.23
N GLY A 90 -1.31 4.54 -0.74
CA GLY A 90 -0.43 3.39 -0.52
C GLY A 90 -0.84 2.25 -1.44
N ILE A 91 0.13 1.60 -2.11
CA ILE A 91 -0.11 0.43 -2.96
C ILE A 91 1.02 -0.59 -2.81
N ARG A 92 0.67 -1.87 -2.69
CA ARG A 92 1.68 -2.93 -2.62
C ARG A 92 2.16 -3.30 -4.01
N SER A 93 3.40 -3.78 -4.10
CA SER A 93 4.02 -4.07 -5.40
C SER A 93 3.29 -5.22 -6.11
N GLU A 94 2.83 -6.20 -5.34
CA GLU A 94 2.00 -7.33 -5.81
C GLU A 94 0.60 -6.94 -6.29
N ASP A 95 0.11 -5.75 -5.93
CA ASP A 95 -1.19 -5.23 -6.39
C ASP A 95 -1.07 -4.46 -7.71
N VAL A 96 0.15 -4.23 -8.20
CA VAL A 96 0.42 -3.58 -9.49
C VAL A 96 0.58 -4.63 -10.59
N ARG A 97 -0.04 -4.37 -11.74
CA ARG A 97 0.08 -5.23 -12.92
C ARG A 97 0.37 -4.41 -14.15
N ILE A 98 1.30 -4.89 -14.97
CA ILE A 98 1.56 -4.35 -16.31
C ILE A 98 0.49 -4.91 -17.24
N VAL A 99 -0.18 -4.03 -17.96
CA VAL A 99 -1.25 -4.37 -18.91
C VAL A 99 -0.94 -3.79 -20.29
N ALA A 100 -1.71 -4.18 -21.31
CA ALA A 100 -1.57 -3.61 -22.64
C ALA A 100 -1.86 -2.10 -22.64
N ALA A 101 -1.25 -1.37 -23.57
CA ALA A 101 -1.44 0.07 -23.70
C ALA A 101 -2.94 0.42 -23.82
N GLY A 102 -3.37 1.42 -23.04
CA GLY A 102 -4.77 1.86 -22.97
C GLY A 102 -5.70 1.01 -22.09
N GLN A 103 -5.20 -0.04 -21.44
CA GLN A 103 -5.98 -0.86 -20.50
C GLN A 103 -5.66 -0.60 -19.02
N GLY A 104 -4.66 0.23 -18.72
CA GLY A 104 -4.20 0.53 -17.37
C GLY A 104 -4.85 1.77 -16.78
N ASN A 105 -4.73 1.94 -15.46
CA ASN A 105 -5.12 3.16 -14.74
C ASN A 105 -4.06 4.26 -14.82
N ALA A 106 -2.84 3.91 -15.23
CA ALA A 106 -1.68 4.78 -15.28
C ALA A 106 -0.66 4.25 -16.28
N ASP A 107 0.13 5.16 -16.86
CA ASP A 107 1.33 4.84 -17.62
C ASP A 107 2.58 5.02 -16.75
N GLY A 108 3.65 4.28 -17.05
CA GLY A 108 4.92 4.37 -16.32
C GLY A 108 6.09 3.87 -17.15
N VAL A 109 7.30 4.16 -16.68
CA VAL A 109 8.55 3.69 -17.30
C VAL A 109 9.23 2.74 -16.32
N VAL A 110 9.66 1.58 -16.83
CA VAL A 110 10.45 0.62 -16.04
C VAL A 110 11.87 1.16 -15.95
N GLU A 111 12.29 1.56 -14.75
CA GLU A 111 13.65 2.06 -14.51
C GLU A 111 14.62 0.96 -14.08
N VAL A 112 14.15 0.00 -13.29
CA VAL A 112 14.93 -1.11 -12.73
C VAL A 112 14.15 -2.40 -12.91
N LEU A 113 14.88 -3.49 -13.17
CA LEU A 113 14.36 -4.85 -13.18
C LEU A 113 15.28 -5.73 -12.33
N GLU A 114 14.73 -6.30 -11.27
CA GLU A 114 15.47 -7.21 -10.39
C GLU A 114 14.96 -8.64 -10.56
N ARG A 115 15.87 -9.54 -10.97
CA ARG A 115 15.55 -10.97 -11.12
C ARG A 115 15.90 -11.73 -9.85
N LEU A 116 14.89 -12.14 -9.09
CA LEU A 116 15.05 -12.88 -7.84
C LEU A 116 14.84 -14.39 -8.01
N GLY A 117 14.95 -14.90 -9.25
CA GLY A 117 14.70 -16.29 -9.59
C GLY A 117 13.22 -16.55 -9.86
N GLU A 118 12.45 -16.85 -8.83
CA GLU A 118 11.02 -17.19 -8.93
C GLU A 118 10.09 -15.99 -9.20
N ARG A 119 10.59 -14.76 -8.99
CA ARG A 119 9.89 -13.51 -9.29
C ARG A 119 10.82 -12.46 -9.89
N THR A 120 10.23 -11.53 -10.64
CA THR A 120 10.90 -10.32 -11.14
C THR A 120 10.20 -9.12 -10.51
N LEU A 121 10.97 -8.22 -9.90
CA LEU A 121 10.52 -6.92 -9.42
C LEU A 121 10.84 -5.85 -10.46
#